data_AF-A0A845MGM5-F1
#
_entry.id   AF-A0A845MGM5-F1
#
_cell.length_a   1.000
_cell.length_b   1.000
_cell.length_c   1.000
_cell.angle_alpha   90.00
_cell.angle_beta   90.00
_cell.angle_gamma   90.00
#
_symmetry.space_group_name_H-M   'P 1'
#
loop_
_entity.id
_entity.type
_entity.pdbx_description
1 polymer ?
#
loop_
_entity_poly.entity_id
_entity_poly.type
_entity_poly.pdbx_seq_one_letter_code
_entity_poly.pdbx_strand_id
1 'polypeptide(L)'
;MSRPKRAFKVMPGPKLAQFLKLLFAIVMSVILVLITPEAIEKPTDELSYGYFTRLLGSRFYPDSEVAKKSTFVVIINQKSLNEDNLTWPPPFEFHSDVIRRILKAEPAAVVLDFLLVDRRQDKSLDDLVATFSYAKNDLNIPIIVARGSFSAYGKTGIISDLEDHVTQAAGWSESGGHSAFRYALYPKDEENAAPSIAIEAFEAFCNNRKRDETAEAPASCDTRKNLEESAREMWVFWSSRVPDNSKVFQLDKGEPFEAVECTRAHLDDGPLDYIVDSILDLEPESSCPPQPWLPAHYFIKDPDNRIDEALKGRVVFYGFNLEGIQDTVKPPTTTNDIPGVFIHAMALENLIEWGSDYLSLTGSRANDYLPITADVLEVATLVVILLLYFLLAHYLTPYVQIFLDKKYKKVKYEYETTNNPFVHIKHVFLFLLAFYKNHSGRRIWLRWVKIALILLLEVLLLGAVLLGVSLYVEMGFFRIAPVNWMAILAIVGVVQFLSLRR
;
A
#
# COMPACT_ATOMS: atom_id res chain seq x y z
N MET A 1 -15.79 24.65 67.28
CA MET A 1 -14.78 24.21 66.29
C MET A 1 -15.47 23.90 64.97
N SER A 2 -15.65 24.89 64.10
CA SER A 2 -16.26 24.71 62.77
C SER A 2 -15.16 24.67 61.71
N ARG A 3 -14.98 23.52 61.04
CA ARG A 3 -14.09 23.42 59.87
C ARG A 3 -14.61 24.34 58.76
N PRO A 4 -13.77 25.19 58.16
CA PRO A 4 -14.21 26.01 57.03
C PRO A 4 -14.52 25.10 55.84
N LYS A 5 -15.73 25.24 55.30
CA LYS A 5 -16.14 24.62 54.03
C LYS A 5 -15.16 25.08 52.96
N ARG A 6 -14.43 24.13 52.33
CA ARG A 6 -13.65 24.42 51.12
C ARG A 6 -14.63 24.90 50.06
N ALA A 7 -14.64 26.20 49.81
CA ALA A 7 -15.30 26.76 48.65
C ALA A 7 -14.67 26.10 47.40
N PHE A 8 -15.47 25.32 46.67
CA PHE A 8 -15.09 24.87 45.34
C PHE A 8 -14.92 26.13 44.49
N LYS A 9 -13.66 26.50 44.28
CA LYS A 9 -13.28 27.63 43.43
C LYS A 9 -13.66 27.24 42.01
N VAL A 10 -14.74 27.84 41.50
CA VAL A 10 -15.19 27.68 40.12
C VAL A 10 -13.99 27.93 39.21
N MET A 11 -13.59 26.92 38.45
CA MET A 11 -12.46 27.05 37.53
C MET A 11 -12.81 28.13 36.51
N PRO A 12 -11.89 29.08 36.22
CA PRO A 12 -12.11 30.00 35.12
C PRO A 12 -12.27 29.17 33.84
N GLY A 13 -13.35 29.41 33.09
CA GLY A 13 -13.59 28.79 31.80
C GLY A 13 -12.39 28.96 30.86
N PRO A 14 -12.32 28.17 29.77
CA PRO A 14 -11.24 28.28 28.80
C PRO A 14 -11.05 29.74 28.42
N LYS A 15 -9.81 30.23 28.54
CA LYS A 15 -9.52 31.63 28.16
C LYS A 15 -9.89 31.75 26.68
N LEU A 16 -10.75 32.71 26.34
CA LEU A 16 -11.19 32.98 24.95
C LEU A 16 -10.01 32.95 23.95
N ALA A 17 -8.84 33.45 24.37
CA ALA A 17 -7.61 33.42 23.59
C ALA A 17 -7.05 32.01 23.25
N GLN A 18 -7.30 30.99 24.07
CA GLN A 18 -6.90 29.60 23.77
C GLN A 18 -7.88 28.96 22.79
N PHE A 19 -9.17 29.20 22.97
CA PHE A 19 -10.21 28.74 22.03
C PHE A 19 -10.02 29.34 20.64
N LEU A 20 -9.76 30.65 20.54
CA LEU A 20 -9.49 31.31 19.26
C LEU A 20 -8.23 30.77 18.56
N LYS A 21 -7.21 30.34 19.32
CA LYS A 21 -6.00 29.71 18.75
C LYS A 21 -6.28 28.32 18.20
N LEU A 22 -7.10 27.54 18.90
CA LEU A 22 -7.55 26.23 18.44
C LEU A 22 -8.34 26.37 17.13
N LEU A 23 -9.30 27.29 17.11
CA LEU A 23 -10.10 27.58 15.92
C LEU A 23 -9.22 28.04 14.75
N PHE A 24 -8.28 28.95 15.01
CA PHE A 24 -7.33 29.39 13.99
C PHE A 24 -6.49 28.24 13.43
N ALA A 25 -5.98 27.35 14.31
CA ALA A 25 -5.21 26.19 13.87
C ALA A 25 -6.05 25.25 12.98
N ILE A 26 -7.29 24.94 13.37
CA ILE A 26 -8.21 24.11 12.57
C ILE A 26 -8.47 24.75 11.20
N VAL A 27 -8.82 26.04 11.18
CA VAL A 27 -9.11 26.75 9.92
C VAL A 27 -7.89 26.79 9.02
N MET A 28 -6.70 27.08 9.56
CA MET A 28 -5.46 27.09 8.79
C MET A 28 -5.11 25.70 8.23
N SER A 29 -5.32 24.63 8.99
CA SER A 29 -5.12 23.26 8.50
C SER A 29 -6.06 22.93 7.34
N VAL A 30 -7.35 23.27 7.46
CA VAL A 30 -8.32 23.08 6.35
C VAL A 30 -7.91 23.88 5.12
N ILE A 31 -7.49 25.12 5.29
CA ILE A 31 -7.03 25.97 4.18
C ILE A 31 -5.78 25.37 3.51
N LEU A 32 -4.83 24.83 4.28
CA LEU A 32 -3.64 24.20 3.73
C LEU A 32 -4.01 22.97 2.89
N VAL A 33 -4.87 22.09 3.38
CA VAL A 33 -5.35 20.93 2.62
C VAL A 33 -6.00 21.36 1.31
N LEU A 34 -6.89 22.36 1.34
CA LEU A 34 -7.60 22.84 0.14
C LEU A 34 -6.72 23.55 -0.90
N ILE A 35 -5.55 24.07 -0.49
CA ILE A 35 -4.62 24.80 -1.38
C ILE A 35 -3.45 23.92 -1.81
N THR A 36 -3.28 22.73 -1.22
CA THR A 36 -2.14 21.86 -1.54
C THR A 36 -2.24 21.40 -2.99
N PRO A 37 -1.20 21.65 -3.82
CA PRO A 37 -1.21 21.18 -5.19
C PRO A 37 -1.14 19.66 -5.26
N GLU A 38 -1.88 19.08 -6.20
CA GLU A 38 -1.91 17.64 -6.49
C GLU A 38 -0.51 17.05 -6.76
N ALA A 39 0.41 17.86 -7.30
CA ALA A 39 1.80 17.49 -7.55
C ALA A 39 2.62 17.21 -6.27
N ILE A 40 2.14 17.66 -5.11
CA ILE A 40 2.76 17.41 -3.79
C ILE A 40 2.00 16.31 -3.05
N GLU A 41 0.67 16.34 -3.13
CA GLU A 41 -0.22 15.38 -2.47
C GLU A 41 0.05 13.95 -2.93
N LYS A 42 -0.04 13.67 -4.24
CA LYS A 42 0.10 12.30 -4.78
C LYS A 42 1.41 11.60 -4.37
N PRO A 43 2.61 12.20 -4.54
CA PRO A 43 3.84 11.54 -4.10
C PRO A 43 3.91 11.35 -2.59
N THR A 44 3.30 12.25 -1.81
CA THR A 44 3.28 12.15 -0.33
C THR A 44 2.39 11.01 0.13
N ASP A 45 1.23 10.84 -0.51
CA ASP A 45 0.29 9.75 -0.24
C ASP A 45 0.91 8.40 -0.58
N GLU A 46 1.52 8.29 -1.76
CA GLU A 46 2.20 7.08 -2.24
C GLU A 46 3.38 6.71 -1.32
N LEU A 47 4.19 7.70 -0.93
CA LEU A 47 5.31 7.48 -0.01
C LEU A 47 4.82 7.03 1.38
N SER A 48 3.81 7.69 1.92
CA SER A 48 3.25 7.36 3.24
C SER A 48 2.59 5.99 3.26
N TYR A 49 1.81 5.67 2.23
CA TYR A 49 1.19 4.35 2.07
C TYR A 49 2.24 3.26 1.78
N GLY A 50 3.31 3.58 1.05
CA GLY A 50 4.44 2.69 0.86
C GLY A 50 5.14 2.34 2.17
N TYR A 51 5.41 3.34 3.02
CA TYR A 51 5.92 3.09 4.37
C TYR A 51 4.94 2.28 5.21
N PHE A 52 3.65 2.60 5.16
CA PHE A 52 2.64 1.80 5.86
C PHE A 52 2.67 0.33 5.44
N THR A 53 2.66 0.07 4.14
CA THR A 53 2.68 -1.29 3.57
C THR A 53 3.96 -2.03 3.95
N ARG A 54 5.11 -1.34 3.95
CA ARG A 54 6.39 -1.93 4.37
C ARG A 54 6.43 -2.28 5.86
N LEU A 55 5.92 -1.41 6.72
CA LEU A 55 6.00 -1.57 8.17
C LEU A 55 4.93 -2.53 8.71
N LEU A 56 3.75 -2.56 8.09
CA LEU A 56 2.56 -3.20 8.63
C LEU A 56 1.91 -4.20 7.65
N GLY A 57 2.54 -4.44 6.49
CA GLY A 57 2.01 -5.25 5.40
C GLY A 57 1.53 -6.63 5.82
N SER A 58 2.39 -7.44 6.41
CA SER A 58 2.04 -8.81 6.85
C SER A 58 0.97 -8.89 7.93
N ARG A 59 0.72 -7.79 8.65
CA ARG A 59 -0.29 -7.76 9.70
C ARG A 59 -1.68 -7.39 9.18
N PHE A 60 -1.74 -6.56 8.14
CA PHE A 60 -3.00 -6.06 7.59
C PHE A 60 -3.42 -6.73 6.29
N TYR A 61 -2.47 -7.29 5.54
CA TYR A 61 -2.79 -8.11 4.38
C TYR A 61 -3.18 -9.53 4.86
N PRO A 62 -4.40 -10.03 4.56
CA PRO A 62 -4.85 -11.32 5.06
C PRO A 62 -4.02 -12.50 4.54
N ASP A 63 -3.45 -12.37 3.34
CA ASP A 63 -2.65 -13.40 2.67
C ASP A 63 -3.35 -14.77 2.67
N SER A 64 -4.62 -14.81 2.28
CA SER A 64 -5.43 -16.04 2.22
C SER A 64 -4.82 -17.06 1.27
N GLU A 65 -4.92 -18.34 1.61
CA GLU A 65 -4.41 -19.42 0.74
C GLU A 65 -5.03 -19.43 -0.66
N VAL A 66 -6.26 -18.91 -0.79
CA VAL A 66 -6.94 -18.78 -2.08
C VAL A 66 -6.24 -17.73 -2.94
N ALA A 67 -5.93 -16.54 -2.41
CA ALA A 67 -5.19 -15.53 -3.13
C ALA A 67 -3.75 -15.98 -3.44
N LYS A 68 -3.04 -16.59 -2.48
CA LYS A 68 -1.67 -17.12 -2.69
C LYS A 68 -1.58 -18.09 -3.87
N LYS A 69 -2.64 -18.87 -4.09
CA LYS A 69 -2.75 -19.89 -5.14
C LYS A 69 -3.57 -19.44 -6.34
N SER A 70 -3.88 -18.15 -6.45
CA SER A 70 -4.70 -17.64 -7.54
C SER A 70 -3.89 -17.21 -8.75
N THR A 71 -2.63 -16.79 -8.57
CA THR A 71 -1.82 -16.22 -9.64
C THR A 71 -0.53 -16.99 -9.89
N PHE A 72 -0.05 -16.94 -11.13
CA PHE A 72 1.29 -17.31 -11.54
C PHE A 72 1.75 -16.37 -12.66
N VAL A 73 3.04 -16.02 -12.70
CA VAL A 73 3.56 -15.10 -13.72
C VAL A 73 4.59 -15.78 -14.62
N VAL A 74 4.47 -15.58 -15.93
CA VAL A 74 5.41 -16.02 -16.94
C VAL A 74 6.05 -14.78 -17.56
N ILE A 75 7.38 -14.74 -17.61
CA ILE A 75 8.13 -13.58 -18.09
C ILE A 75 8.99 -13.94 -19.29
N ILE A 76 8.85 -13.20 -20.38
CA ILE A 76 9.84 -13.19 -21.46
C ILE A 76 10.99 -12.26 -21.04
N ASN A 77 12.17 -12.82 -20.79
CA ASN A 77 13.36 -12.03 -20.45
C ASN A 77 14.48 -12.22 -21.47
N GLN A 78 15.57 -11.45 -21.32
CA GLN A 78 16.71 -11.51 -22.24
C GLN A 78 17.30 -12.92 -22.33
N LYS A 79 17.34 -13.64 -21.21
CA LYS A 79 17.76 -15.05 -21.18
C LYS A 79 16.87 -15.93 -22.04
N SER A 80 15.54 -15.76 -21.97
CA SER A 80 14.58 -16.52 -22.79
C SER A 80 14.82 -16.31 -24.29
N LEU A 81 15.09 -15.07 -24.71
CA LEU A 81 15.39 -14.79 -26.11
C LEU A 81 16.72 -15.43 -26.55
N ASN A 82 17.77 -15.25 -25.75
CA ASN A 82 19.10 -15.76 -26.06
C ASN A 82 19.15 -17.29 -26.11
N GLU A 83 18.45 -17.94 -25.16
CA GLU A 83 18.43 -19.38 -25.03
C GLU A 83 17.75 -20.11 -26.20
N ASP A 84 16.80 -19.44 -26.86
CA ASP A 84 16.08 -19.96 -28.01
C ASP A 84 16.54 -19.32 -29.34
N ASN A 85 17.64 -18.55 -29.32
CA ASN A 85 18.17 -17.79 -30.46
C ASN A 85 17.12 -16.88 -31.14
N LEU A 86 16.26 -16.26 -30.36
CA LEU A 86 15.20 -15.36 -30.81
C LEU A 86 15.61 -13.89 -30.66
N THR A 87 15.01 -13.03 -31.47
CA THR A 87 15.08 -11.58 -31.32
C THR A 87 13.78 -11.03 -30.77
N TRP A 88 13.83 -9.82 -30.22
CA TRP A 88 12.62 -9.09 -29.88
C TRP A 88 12.05 -8.39 -31.14
N PRO A 89 10.73 -8.43 -31.35
CA PRO A 89 9.75 -9.26 -30.64
C PRO A 89 9.75 -10.72 -31.12
N PRO A 90 9.49 -11.74 -30.27
CA PRO A 90 9.48 -13.16 -30.66
C PRO A 90 8.42 -13.48 -31.71
N PRO A 91 8.59 -14.49 -32.57
CA PRO A 91 7.55 -14.92 -33.51
C PRO A 91 6.30 -15.42 -32.77
N PHE A 92 5.14 -15.43 -33.43
CA PHE A 92 3.89 -15.88 -32.80
C PHE A 92 3.92 -17.37 -32.44
N GLU A 93 4.76 -18.16 -33.10
CA GLU A 93 4.99 -19.58 -32.81
C GLU A 93 5.54 -19.78 -31.40
N PHE A 94 6.51 -18.93 -30.99
CA PHE A 94 7.04 -18.94 -29.64
C PHE A 94 5.95 -18.69 -28.59
N HIS A 95 5.08 -17.70 -28.83
CA HIS A 95 3.95 -17.42 -27.94
C HIS A 95 2.95 -18.58 -27.93
N SER A 96 2.66 -19.17 -29.10
CA SER A 96 1.79 -20.34 -29.22
C SER A 96 2.31 -21.53 -28.42
N ASP A 97 3.61 -21.83 -28.47
CA ASP A 97 4.20 -22.96 -27.76
C ASP A 97 4.14 -22.78 -26.24
N VAL A 98 4.49 -21.59 -25.75
CA VAL A 98 4.37 -21.25 -24.32
C VAL A 98 2.93 -21.36 -23.86
N ILE A 99 1.98 -20.80 -24.62
CA ILE A 99 0.56 -20.80 -24.27
C ILE A 99 -0.02 -22.22 -24.33
N ARG A 100 0.34 -23.05 -25.32
CA ARG A 100 -0.07 -24.47 -25.36
C ARG A 100 0.40 -25.23 -24.12
N ARG A 101 1.63 -24.97 -23.66
CA ARG A 101 2.14 -25.58 -22.41
C ARG A 101 1.34 -25.12 -21.20
N ILE A 102 1.03 -23.82 -21.12
CA ILE A 102 0.21 -23.25 -20.04
C ILE A 102 -1.20 -23.89 -20.06
N LEU A 103 -1.84 -23.97 -21.21
CA LEU A 103 -3.20 -24.51 -21.37
C LEU A 103 -3.30 -25.99 -20.96
N LYS A 104 -2.24 -26.77 -21.19
CA LYS A 104 -2.18 -28.18 -20.75
C LYS A 104 -2.34 -28.34 -19.23
N ALA A 105 -1.96 -27.33 -18.45
CA ALA A 105 -2.10 -27.34 -17.00
C ALA A 105 -3.52 -27.03 -16.50
N GLU A 106 -4.46 -26.72 -17.39
CA GLU A 106 -5.83 -26.30 -17.06
C GLU A 106 -5.88 -25.08 -16.11
N PRO A 107 -5.27 -23.94 -16.49
CA PRO A 107 -5.37 -22.71 -15.71
C PRO A 107 -6.82 -22.17 -15.72
N ALA A 108 -7.12 -21.31 -14.77
CA ALA A 108 -8.39 -20.58 -14.74
C ALA A 108 -8.51 -19.59 -15.91
N ALA A 109 -7.39 -18.95 -16.29
CA ALA A 109 -7.29 -18.02 -17.41
C ALA A 109 -5.83 -17.80 -17.81
N VAL A 110 -5.61 -17.29 -19.02
CA VAL A 110 -4.30 -16.79 -19.46
C VAL A 110 -4.44 -15.30 -19.79
N VAL A 111 -3.61 -14.47 -19.18
CA VAL A 111 -3.61 -13.01 -19.37
C VAL A 111 -2.34 -12.61 -20.12
N LEU A 112 -2.48 -11.86 -21.21
CA LEU A 112 -1.37 -11.36 -22.01
C LEU A 112 -1.18 -9.86 -21.76
N ASP A 113 -0.05 -9.51 -21.16
CA ASP A 113 0.33 -8.13 -20.84
C ASP A 113 1.27 -7.55 -21.90
N PHE A 114 0.84 -7.62 -23.15
CA PHE A 114 1.48 -7.01 -24.31
C PHE A 114 0.47 -6.95 -25.45
N LEU A 115 0.68 -5.99 -26.36
CA LEU A 115 -0.22 -5.78 -27.49
C LEU A 115 0.19 -6.65 -28.68
N LEU A 116 -0.81 -7.19 -29.38
CA LEU A 116 -0.65 -7.99 -30.59
C LEU A 116 -1.21 -7.21 -31.79
N VAL A 117 -0.61 -6.07 -32.10
CA VAL A 117 -1.15 -5.08 -33.08
C VAL A 117 -0.79 -5.38 -34.54
N ASP A 118 0.44 -5.82 -34.80
CA ASP A 118 0.98 -5.89 -36.14
C ASP A 118 1.09 -7.32 -36.63
N ARG A 119 0.49 -7.60 -37.80
CA ARG A 119 0.73 -8.85 -38.51
C ARG A 119 2.18 -8.93 -38.96
N ARG A 120 2.77 -10.11 -38.79
CA ARG A 120 4.10 -10.43 -39.34
C ARG A 120 3.97 -11.11 -40.68
N GLN A 121 5.02 -10.99 -41.50
CA GLN A 121 5.13 -11.72 -42.77
C GLN A 121 5.63 -13.15 -42.54
N ASP A 122 5.04 -13.86 -41.59
CA ASP A 122 5.34 -15.26 -41.31
C ASP A 122 4.04 -16.05 -41.10
N LYS A 123 4.13 -17.38 -41.17
CA LYS A 123 2.97 -18.27 -40.98
C LYS A 123 2.62 -18.49 -39.51
N SER A 124 3.40 -17.92 -38.59
CA SER A 124 3.29 -18.23 -37.17
C SER A 124 2.01 -17.68 -36.53
N LEU A 125 1.37 -16.69 -37.18
CA LEU A 125 0.07 -16.19 -36.75
C LEU A 125 -1.02 -17.28 -36.79
N ASP A 126 -1.00 -18.14 -37.80
CA ASP A 126 -2.00 -19.21 -37.94
C ASP A 126 -1.93 -20.19 -36.76
N ASP A 127 -0.72 -20.48 -36.27
CA ASP A 127 -0.52 -21.33 -35.08
C ASP A 127 -1.05 -20.69 -33.80
N LEU A 128 -0.88 -19.37 -33.65
CA LEU A 128 -1.41 -18.63 -32.51
C LEU A 128 -2.94 -18.55 -32.55
N VAL A 129 -3.52 -18.27 -33.72
CA VAL A 129 -4.99 -18.30 -33.93
C VAL A 129 -5.54 -19.68 -33.58
N ALA A 130 -4.90 -20.75 -34.05
CA ALA A 130 -5.31 -22.12 -33.72
C ALA A 130 -5.23 -22.39 -32.20
N THR A 131 -4.18 -21.93 -31.53
CA THR A 131 -4.01 -22.05 -30.07
C THR A 131 -5.10 -21.31 -29.31
N PHE A 132 -5.46 -20.08 -29.73
CA PHE A 132 -6.51 -19.31 -29.06
C PHE A 132 -7.89 -19.89 -29.32
N SER A 133 -8.15 -20.34 -30.54
CA SER A 133 -9.36 -21.09 -30.88
C SER A 133 -9.51 -22.34 -30.02
N TYR A 134 -8.43 -23.11 -29.84
CA TYR A 134 -8.42 -24.30 -28.99
C TYR A 134 -8.71 -23.98 -27.52
N ALA A 135 -8.07 -22.92 -26.98
CA ALA A 135 -8.34 -22.45 -25.61
C ALA A 135 -9.81 -22.11 -25.38
N LYS A 136 -10.41 -21.35 -26.32
CA LYS A 136 -11.79 -20.89 -26.22
C LYS A 136 -12.81 -22.01 -26.46
N ASN A 137 -12.66 -22.75 -27.55
CA ASN A 137 -13.70 -23.66 -28.06
C ASN A 137 -13.63 -25.06 -27.44
N ASP A 138 -12.41 -25.58 -27.21
CA ASP A 138 -12.22 -26.95 -26.73
C ASP A 138 -12.01 -27.01 -25.21
N LEU A 139 -11.27 -26.06 -24.65
CA LEU A 139 -10.96 -26.05 -23.20
C LEU A 139 -11.86 -25.12 -22.37
N ASN A 140 -12.54 -24.16 -23.01
CA ASN A 140 -13.29 -23.11 -22.32
C ASN A 140 -12.43 -22.39 -21.25
N ILE A 141 -11.20 -22.06 -21.64
CA ILE A 141 -10.22 -21.28 -20.89
C ILE A 141 -10.11 -19.91 -21.56
N PRO A 142 -10.47 -18.81 -20.87
CA PRO A 142 -10.40 -17.48 -21.44
C PRO A 142 -8.95 -17.04 -21.60
N ILE A 143 -8.65 -16.46 -22.77
CA ILE A 143 -7.44 -15.68 -23.02
C ILE A 143 -7.82 -14.21 -22.97
N ILE A 144 -7.21 -13.48 -22.05
CA ILE A 144 -7.46 -12.06 -21.79
C ILE A 144 -6.26 -11.28 -22.33
N VAL A 145 -6.50 -10.22 -23.08
CA VAL A 145 -5.45 -9.44 -23.75
C VAL A 145 -5.61 -7.96 -23.45
N ALA A 146 -4.48 -7.28 -23.24
CA ALA A 146 -4.45 -5.82 -23.22
C ALA A 146 -4.89 -5.28 -24.60
N ARG A 147 -5.84 -4.35 -24.62
CA ARG A 147 -6.37 -3.79 -25.87
C ARG A 147 -5.63 -2.54 -26.38
N GLY A 148 -4.81 -1.88 -25.57
CA GLY A 148 -4.09 -0.66 -25.98
C GLY A 148 -5.01 0.57 -26.17
N SER A 149 -4.44 1.77 -26.08
CA SER A 149 -5.23 3.01 -26.10
C SER A 149 -5.96 3.20 -27.43
N PHE A 150 -7.26 3.46 -27.36
CA PHE A 150 -8.08 3.72 -28.55
C PHE A 150 -7.58 4.93 -29.35
N SER A 151 -7.05 5.95 -28.65
CA SER A 151 -6.47 7.15 -29.26
C SER A 151 -5.18 6.88 -30.05
N ALA A 152 -4.41 5.86 -29.66
CA ALA A 152 -3.13 5.52 -30.29
C ALA A 152 -3.30 4.67 -31.54
N TYR A 153 -4.26 3.75 -31.55
CA TYR A 153 -4.42 2.75 -32.62
C TYR A 153 -5.67 2.96 -33.50
N GLY A 154 -6.59 3.84 -33.12
CA GLY A 154 -7.84 4.11 -33.87
C GLY A 154 -8.83 2.92 -33.96
N LYS A 155 -8.43 1.78 -33.40
CA LYS A 155 -9.14 0.50 -33.22
C LYS A 155 -8.61 -0.17 -31.94
N THR A 156 -9.21 -1.30 -31.60
CA THR A 156 -8.66 -2.34 -30.71
C THR A 156 -7.21 -2.67 -31.10
N GLY A 157 -6.28 -2.63 -30.15
CA GLY A 157 -4.85 -2.91 -30.33
C GLY A 157 -4.52 -4.39 -30.47
N ILE A 158 -5.32 -5.09 -31.27
CA ILE A 158 -5.17 -6.51 -31.55
C ILE A 158 -5.43 -6.79 -33.04
N ILE A 159 -4.70 -7.76 -33.58
CA ILE A 159 -4.91 -8.30 -34.92
C ILE A 159 -6.32 -8.90 -35.02
N SER A 160 -7.06 -8.53 -36.06
CA SER A 160 -8.46 -8.91 -36.28
C SER A 160 -8.72 -10.42 -36.22
N ASP A 161 -7.75 -11.26 -36.63
CA ASP A 161 -7.86 -12.72 -36.64
C ASP A 161 -7.90 -13.32 -35.22
N LEU A 162 -7.51 -12.56 -34.20
CA LEU A 162 -7.50 -12.98 -32.81
C LEU A 162 -8.70 -12.44 -32.03
N GLU A 163 -9.38 -11.39 -32.51
CA GLU A 163 -10.44 -10.67 -31.79
C GLU A 163 -11.57 -11.59 -31.33
N ASP A 164 -12.00 -12.50 -32.20
CA ASP A 164 -13.08 -13.44 -31.90
C ASP A 164 -12.67 -14.57 -30.94
N HIS A 165 -11.40 -14.67 -30.57
CA HIS A 165 -10.87 -15.74 -29.73
C HIS A 165 -10.43 -15.29 -28.33
N VAL A 166 -10.48 -13.98 -28.04
CA VAL A 166 -9.97 -13.40 -26.79
C VAL A 166 -10.96 -12.47 -26.13
N THR A 167 -10.72 -12.17 -24.86
CA THR A 167 -11.40 -11.10 -24.11
C THR A 167 -10.48 -9.91 -24.03
N GLN A 168 -10.92 -8.77 -24.56
CA GLN A 168 -10.12 -7.54 -24.58
C GLN A 168 -10.36 -6.74 -23.31
N ALA A 169 -9.28 -6.38 -22.62
CA ALA A 169 -9.31 -5.65 -21.36
C ALA A 169 -8.49 -4.35 -21.46
N ALA A 170 -8.86 -3.35 -20.66
CA ALA A 170 -8.10 -2.11 -20.57
C ALA A 170 -6.73 -2.35 -19.92
N GLY A 171 -5.68 -1.80 -20.55
CA GLY A 171 -4.32 -1.82 -20.00
C GLY A 171 -4.16 -0.90 -18.79
N TRP A 172 -3.02 -1.03 -18.08
CA TRP A 172 -2.73 -0.23 -16.89
C TRP A 172 -2.66 1.28 -17.17
N SER A 173 -2.02 1.69 -18.26
CA SER A 173 -1.85 3.10 -18.64
C SER A 173 -3.14 3.78 -19.10
N GLU A 174 -4.03 3.06 -19.81
CA GLU A 174 -5.37 3.52 -20.18
C GLU A 174 -6.26 3.77 -18.97
N SER A 175 -6.03 3.02 -17.91
CA SER A 175 -6.84 3.14 -16.69
C SER A 175 -6.39 4.34 -15.83
N GLY A 176 -5.30 5.03 -16.18
CA GLY A 176 -4.75 6.15 -15.40
C GLY A 176 -3.81 5.74 -14.28
N GLY A 177 -3.37 4.47 -14.26
CA GLY A 177 -2.36 3.98 -13.34
C GLY A 177 -0.97 4.47 -13.76
N HIS A 178 -0.34 5.28 -12.91
CA HIS A 178 1.02 5.79 -13.12
C HIS A 178 2.00 5.39 -12.01
N SER A 179 1.54 4.62 -11.02
CA SER A 179 2.37 4.19 -9.89
C SER A 179 2.03 2.78 -9.43
N ALA A 180 3.00 2.13 -8.77
CA ALA A 180 2.81 0.79 -8.20
C ALA A 180 1.66 0.72 -7.18
N PHE A 181 1.15 1.86 -6.72
CA PHE A 181 0.12 1.96 -5.68
C PHE A 181 -1.28 2.08 -6.23
N ARG A 182 -1.46 2.51 -7.48
CA ARG A 182 -2.77 2.91 -8.01
C ARG A 182 -3.15 2.05 -9.21
N TYR A 183 -4.35 1.47 -9.12
CA TYR A 183 -4.88 0.59 -10.13
C TYR A 183 -6.36 0.89 -10.37
N ALA A 184 -6.67 1.48 -11.52
CA ALA A 184 -8.05 1.77 -11.88
C ALA A 184 -8.70 0.53 -12.47
N LEU A 185 -9.86 0.17 -11.91
CA LEU A 185 -10.61 -1.01 -12.34
C LEU A 185 -11.40 -0.78 -13.62
N TYR A 186 -11.81 0.47 -13.84
CA TYR A 186 -12.54 0.95 -15.01
C TYR A 186 -11.94 2.31 -15.44
N PRO A 187 -11.51 2.47 -16.71
CA PRO A 187 -11.06 3.75 -17.23
C PRO A 187 -12.17 4.82 -17.16
N LYS A 188 -11.84 6.04 -16.73
CA LYS A 188 -12.84 7.11 -16.49
C LYS A 188 -13.24 7.90 -17.74
N ASP A 189 -12.46 7.82 -18.82
CA ASP A 189 -12.51 8.77 -19.94
C ASP A 189 -12.87 8.15 -21.31
N GLU A 190 -13.40 6.93 -21.35
CA GLU A 190 -13.80 6.28 -22.62
C GLU A 190 -15.29 5.93 -22.67
N GLU A 191 -15.97 6.37 -23.74
CA GLU A 191 -17.37 6.07 -24.05
C GLU A 191 -17.65 4.55 -24.20
N ASN A 192 -16.58 3.75 -24.30
CA ASN A 192 -16.56 2.28 -24.26
C ASN A 192 -15.44 1.76 -23.31
N ALA A 193 -15.43 2.24 -22.07
CA ALA A 193 -14.47 1.80 -21.06
C ALA A 193 -14.59 0.28 -20.83
N ALA A 194 -13.59 -0.47 -21.31
CA ALA A 194 -13.50 -1.89 -21.00
C ALA A 194 -13.04 -2.06 -19.53
N PRO A 195 -13.46 -3.13 -18.85
CA PRO A 195 -12.88 -3.47 -17.56
C PRO A 195 -11.36 -3.65 -17.68
N SER A 196 -10.65 -3.31 -16.60
CA SER A 196 -9.22 -3.56 -16.51
C SER A 196 -8.89 -5.05 -16.57
N ILE A 197 -7.64 -5.38 -16.95
CA ILE A 197 -7.11 -6.74 -16.94
C ILE A 197 -7.39 -7.47 -15.62
N ALA A 198 -7.26 -6.80 -14.47
CA ALA A 198 -7.49 -7.43 -13.17
C ALA A 198 -8.97 -7.83 -12.96
N ILE A 199 -9.93 -7.05 -13.47
CA ILE A 199 -11.36 -7.38 -13.39
C ILE A 199 -11.67 -8.60 -14.25
N GLU A 200 -11.24 -8.62 -15.52
CA GLU A 200 -11.46 -9.76 -16.40
C GLU A 200 -10.81 -11.04 -15.85
N ALA A 201 -9.60 -10.91 -15.29
CA ALA A 201 -8.91 -12.02 -14.65
C ALA A 201 -9.64 -12.52 -13.39
N PHE A 202 -10.20 -11.61 -12.59
CA PHE A 202 -10.98 -11.92 -11.40
C PHE A 202 -12.26 -12.68 -11.76
N GLU A 203 -12.95 -12.25 -12.80
CA GLU A 203 -14.15 -12.93 -13.28
C GLU A 203 -13.86 -14.31 -13.82
N ALA A 204 -12.78 -14.45 -14.60
CA ALA A 204 -12.35 -15.74 -15.10
C ALA A 204 -11.97 -16.71 -13.96
N PHE A 205 -11.27 -16.22 -12.94
CA PHE A 205 -10.96 -16.98 -11.73
C PHE A 205 -12.23 -17.44 -11.00
N CYS A 206 -13.16 -16.53 -10.75
CA CYS A 206 -14.41 -16.83 -10.07
C CYS A 206 -15.29 -17.82 -10.85
N ASN A 207 -15.37 -17.67 -12.17
CA ASN A 207 -16.11 -18.59 -13.04
C ASN A 207 -15.46 -19.97 -13.11
N ASN A 208 -14.13 -20.05 -13.08
CA ASN A 208 -13.43 -21.34 -12.98
C ASN A 208 -13.74 -22.03 -11.65
N ARG A 209 -13.66 -21.31 -10.52
CA ARG A 209 -13.99 -21.86 -9.19
C ARG A 209 -15.44 -22.32 -9.09
N LYS A 210 -16.40 -21.59 -9.66
CA LYS A 210 -17.82 -22.00 -9.71
C LYS A 210 -18.06 -23.26 -10.55
N ARG A 211 -17.18 -23.57 -11.51
CA ARG A 211 -17.26 -24.80 -12.32
C ARG A 211 -16.59 -25.99 -11.64
N ASP A 212 -15.57 -25.76 -10.82
CA ASP A 212 -14.88 -26.81 -10.07
C ASP A 212 -15.67 -27.16 -8.80
N GLU A 213 -16.45 -28.25 -8.86
CA GLU A 213 -17.25 -28.74 -7.73
C GLU A 213 -16.43 -29.04 -6.46
N THR A 214 -15.10 -29.20 -6.58
CA THR A 214 -14.20 -29.48 -5.46
C THR A 214 -13.60 -28.21 -4.84
N ALA A 215 -13.72 -27.06 -5.49
CA ALA A 215 -13.15 -25.80 -5.04
C ALA A 215 -14.23 -24.83 -4.56
N GLU A 216 -14.09 -24.36 -3.31
CA GLU A 216 -14.96 -23.30 -2.80
C GLU A 216 -14.54 -21.95 -3.40
N ALA A 217 -15.51 -21.25 -4.01
CA ALA A 217 -15.29 -19.89 -4.50
C ALA A 217 -15.18 -18.92 -3.31
N PRO A 218 -14.22 -17.99 -3.30
CA PRO A 218 -14.13 -17.00 -2.23
C PRO A 218 -15.36 -16.09 -2.24
N ALA A 219 -15.75 -15.60 -1.07
CA ALA A 219 -16.94 -14.74 -0.91
C ALA A 219 -16.88 -13.46 -1.78
N SER A 220 -15.68 -13.00 -2.13
CA SER A 220 -15.46 -11.90 -3.08
C SER A 220 -16.06 -12.17 -4.47
N CYS A 221 -16.18 -13.43 -4.90
CA CYS A 221 -16.72 -13.79 -6.21
C CYS A 221 -18.22 -13.48 -6.41
N ASP A 222 -18.93 -13.07 -5.36
CA ASP A 222 -20.33 -12.69 -5.44
C ASP A 222 -20.54 -11.16 -5.51
N THR A 223 -19.47 -10.36 -5.49
CA THR A 223 -19.55 -8.89 -5.42
C THR A 223 -19.41 -8.15 -6.76
N ARG A 224 -19.51 -8.84 -7.91
CA ARG A 224 -19.27 -8.21 -9.23
C ARG A 224 -20.10 -6.95 -9.50
N LYS A 225 -21.43 -7.01 -9.27
CA LYS A 225 -22.30 -5.85 -9.52
C LYS A 225 -21.85 -4.60 -8.75
N ASN A 226 -21.35 -4.82 -7.52
CA ASN A 226 -20.87 -3.74 -6.67
C ASN A 226 -19.53 -3.16 -7.18
N LEU A 227 -18.72 -3.94 -7.92
CA LEU A 227 -17.46 -3.45 -8.51
C LEU A 227 -17.73 -2.45 -9.64
N GLU A 228 -18.61 -2.81 -10.57
CA GLU A 228 -19.02 -1.95 -11.70
C GLU A 228 -19.66 -0.65 -11.19
N GLU A 229 -20.53 -0.72 -10.18
CA GLU A 229 -21.20 0.44 -9.59
C GLU A 229 -20.23 1.36 -8.81
N SER A 230 -19.17 0.79 -8.22
CA SER A 230 -18.27 1.57 -7.36
C SER A 230 -17.28 2.43 -8.14
N ALA A 231 -16.79 1.95 -9.29
CA ALA A 231 -15.78 2.61 -10.15
C ALA A 231 -14.60 3.27 -9.39
N ARG A 232 -14.28 2.80 -8.16
CA ARG A 232 -13.25 3.41 -7.31
C ARG A 232 -11.88 2.92 -7.78
N GLU A 233 -10.91 3.82 -7.80
CA GLU A 233 -9.53 3.40 -8.04
C GLU A 233 -9.02 2.59 -6.85
N MET A 234 -8.40 1.44 -7.13
CA MET A 234 -7.79 0.59 -6.12
C MET A 234 -6.44 1.13 -5.70
N TRP A 235 -6.22 1.15 -4.40
CA TRP A 235 -4.91 1.28 -3.78
C TRP A 235 -4.32 -0.10 -3.57
N VAL A 236 -3.39 -0.48 -4.44
CA VAL A 236 -2.80 -1.81 -4.48
C VAL A 236 -2.02 -2.04 -3.19
N PHE A 237 -2.45 -3.02 -2.42
CA PHE A 237 -1.74 -3.49 -1.25
C PHE A 237 -0.78 -4.60 -1.64
N TRP A 238 0.51 -4.33 -1.55
CA TRP A 238 1.55 -5.30 -1.87
C TRP A 238 1.81 -6.22 -0.68
N SER A 239 1.71 -7.53 -0.90
CA SER A 239 2.16 -8.50 0.09
C SER A 239 3.68 -8.46 0.22
N SER A 240 4.17 -8.68 1.44
CA SER A 240 5.59 -8.87 1.78
C SER A 240 6.02 -10.34 1.69
N ARG A 241 5.12 -11.22 1.25
CA ARG A 241 5.38 -12.65 1.05
C ARG A 241 6.54 -12.84 0.07
N VAL A 242 7.40 -13.79 0.37
CA VAL A 242 8.41 -14.30 -0.56
C VAL A 242 7.94 -15.66 -1.07
N PRO A 243 7.78 -15.85 -2.39
CA PRO A 243 7.33 -17.12 -2.93
C PRO A 243 8.40 -18.21 -2.75
N ASP A 244 7.97 -19.40 -2.31
CA ASP A 244 8.84 -20.57 -2.21
C ASP A 244 8.97 -21.26 -3.57
N ASN A 245 9.83 -20.69 -4.42
CA ASN A 245 10.11 -21.19 -5.76
C ASN A 245 10.95 -22.48 -5.74
N SER A 246 11.58 -22.81 -4.61
CA SER A 246 12.47 -23.98 -4.48
C SER A 246 11.74 -25.33 -4.60
N LYS A 247 10.45 -25.37 -4.25
CA LYS A 247 9.62 -26.58 -4.36
C LYS A 247 9.10 -26.80 -5.78
N VAL A 248 8.93 -25.72 -6.54
CA VAL A 248 8.39 -25.79 -7.89
C VAL A 248 9.51 -26.10 -8.91
N PHE A 249 10.75 -25.67 -8.65
CA PHE A 249 11.81 -25.65 -9.67
C PHE A 249 13.11 -26.35 -9.23
N GLN A 250 13.10 -27.68 -9.06
CA GLN A 250 14.35 -28.45 -8.95
C GLN A 250 14.66 -29.12 -10.29
N LEU A 251 15.62 -28.67 -11.08
CA LEU A 251 15.97 -29.37 -12.32
C LEU A 251 16.34 -30.83 -12.04
N ASP A 252 16.05 -31.75 -12.98
CA ASP A 252 16.31 -33.20 -12.88
C ASP A 252 17.77 -33.57 -12.53
N LYS A 253 18.71 -32.61 -12.63
CA LYS A 253 20.13 -32.78 -12.31
C LYS A 253 20.56 -32.20 -10.95
N GLY A 254 19.64 -31.71 -10.13
CA GLY A 254 19.95 -31.14 -8.81
C GLY A 254 20.73 -29.82 -8.87
N GLU A 255 20.86 -29.21 -10.06
CA GLU A 255 21.35 -27.83 -10.16
C GLU A 255 20.22 -26.87 -9.78
N PRO A 256 20.47 -25.94 -8.84
CA PRO A 256 19.47 -24.96 -8.46
C PRO A 256 19.16 -24.06 -9.65
N PHE A 257 17.92 -23.58 -9.68
CA PHE A 257 17.50 -22.56 -10.61
C PHE A 257 18.26 -21.25 -10.31
N GLU A 258 19.39 -21.01 -10.99
CA GLU A 258 20.24 -19.83 -10.76
C GLU A 258 19.48 -18.50 -11.00
N ALA A 259 18.39 -18.54 -11.77
CA ALA A 259 17.62 -17.37 -12.18
C ALA A 259 16.53 -16.90 -11.19
N VAL A 260 16.37 -17.54 -10.02
CA VAL A 260 15.38 -17.13 -8.99
C VAL A 260 15.96 -17.29 -7.57
N GLU A 261 17.21 -16.88 -7.36
CA GLU A 261 17.71 -16.68 -5.99
C GLU A 261 17.05 -15.43 -5.39
N CYS A 262 15.91 -15.63 -4.75
CA CYS A 262 15.27 -14.59 -3.94
C CYS A 262 16.08 -14.37 -2.67
N THR A 263 16.98 -13.40 -2.71
CA THR A 263 17.66 -12.94 -1.50
C THR A 263 16.73 -12.01 -0.74
N ARG A 264 16.46 -12.31 0.53
CA ARG A 264 15.97 -11.30 1.47
C ARG A 264 17.18 -10.45 1.82
N ALA A 265 17.12 -9.16 1.52
CA ALA A 265 18.12 -8.24 2.01
C ALA A 265 17.90 -8.11 3.51
N HIS A 266 18.74 -8.76 4.32
CA HIS A 266 18.88 -8.35 5.71
C HIS A 266 19.43 -6.92 5.67
N LEU A 267 18.73 -5.97 6.30
CA LEU A 267 19.32 -4.66 6.62
C LEU A 267 20.64 -4.94 7.35
N ASP A 268 21.72 -4.27 6.95
CA ASP A 268 23.07 -4.43 7.48
C ASP A 268 23.07 -4.67 9.01
N ASP A 269 23.91 -5.60 9.50
CA ASP A 269 23.98 -6.13 10.88
C ASP A 269 24.43 -5.09 11.94
N GLY A 270 23.90 -3.87 11.90
CA GLY A 270 24.07 -2.87 12.94
C GLY A 270 23.28 -3.26 14.20
N PRO A 271 23.84 -3.09 15.42
CA PRO A 271 23.12 -3.39 16.66
C PRO A 271 21.90 -2.51 16.89
N LEU A 272 21.79 -1.37 16.18
CA LEU A 272 20.60 -0.52 16.18
C LEU A 272 19.49 -1.07 15.30
N ASP A 273 19.82 -1.59 14.11
CA ASP A 273 18.83 -2.14 13.17
C ASP A 273 18.23 -3.44 13.70
N TYR A 274 19.03 -4.30 14.36
CA TYR A 274 18.49 -5.47 15.08
C TYR A 274 17.47 -5.10 16.17
N ILE A 275 17.71 -4.01 16.91
CA ILE A 275 16.78 -3.55 17.96
C ILE A 275 15.51 -2.96 17.33
N VAL A 276 15.64 -2.23 16.23
CA VAL A 276 14.49 -1.68 15.49
C VAL A 276 13.66 -2.81 14.87
N ASP A 277 14.29 -3.77 14.20
CA ASP A 277 13.64 -4.94 13.61
C ASP A 277 12.95 -5.81 14.67
N SER A 278 13.60 -6.05 15.82
CA SER A 278 13.02 -6.87 16.89
C SER A 278 11.94 -6.18 17.73
N ILE A 279 11.88 -4.84 17.72
CA ILE A 279 10.83 -4.08 18.43
C ILE A 279 9.65 -3.74 17.51
N LEU A 280 9.91 -3.47 16.23
CA LEU A 280 8.91 -3.04 15.27
C LEU A 280 8.47 -4.14 14.29
N ASP A 281 9.08 -5.34 14.35
CA ASP A 281 8.87 -6.43 13.37
C ASP A 281 8.98 -5.90 11.92
N LEU A 282 10.01 -5.08 11.64
CA LEU A 282 10.19 -4.54 10.30
C LEU A 282 10.57 -5.67 9.35
N GLU A 283 9.77 -5.84 8.30
CA GLU A 283 10.01 -6.92 7.37
C GLU A 283 11.14 -6.56 6.39
N PRO A 284 12.15 -7.44 6.23
CA PRO A 284 13.22 -7.21 5.30
C PRO A 284 12.65 -7.17 3.88
N GLU A 285 13.06 -6.17 3.11
CA GLU A 285 12.67 -6.05 1.70
C GLU A 285 13.13 -7.31 0.94
N SER A 286 12.25 -7.82 0.08
CA SER A 286 12.62 -8.92 -0.82
C SER A 286 13.14 -8.36 -2.13
N SER A 287 14.12 -9.04 -2.73
CA SER A 287 14.49 -8.80 -4.13
C SER A 287 13.44 -9.35 -5.11
N CYS A 288 12.43 -10.09 -4.64
CA CYS A 288 11.45 -10.80 -5.46
C CYS A 288 10.02 -10.29 -5.29
N PRO A 289 9.20 -10.39 -6.35
CA PRO A 289 7.76 -10.17 -6.26
C PRO A 289 7.06 -11.25 -5.41
N PRO A 290 5.88 -10.97 -4.84
CA PRO A 290 5.17 -11.91 -3.96
C PRO A 290 4.52 -13.09 -4.69
N GLN A 291 4.35 -13.01 -6.01
CA GLN A 291 3.80 -14.08 -6.85
C GLN A 291 4.89 -15.06 -7.31
N PRO A 292 4.59 -16.36 -7.41
CA PRO A 292 5.48 -17.32 -8.06
C PRO A 292 5.56 -17.00 -9.57
N TRP A 293 6.74 -17.16 -10.15
CA TRP A 293 6.96 -16.84 -11.55
C TRP A 293 8.06 -17.68 -12.21
N LEU A 294 8.02 -17.75 -13.54
CA LEU A 294 9.04 -18.42 -14.36
C LEU A 294 9.36 -17.64 -15.65
N PRO A 295 10.62 -17.69 -16.12
CA PRO A 295 10.95 -17.31 -17.50
C PRO A 295 10.26 -18.22 -18.54
N ALA A 296 9.86 -17.63 -19.67
CA ALA A 296 9.11 -18.32 -20.72
C ALA A 296 9.84 -19.53 -21.36
N HIS A 297 11.17 -19.49 -21.51
CA HIS A 297 11.94 -20.57 -22.13
C HIS A 297 11.85 -21.92 -21.40
N TYR A 298 11.56 -21.92 -20.09
CA TYR A 298 11.37 -23.16 -19.33
C TYR A 298 10.11 -23.92 -19.75
N PHE A 299 9.09 -23.23 -20.24
CA PHE A 299 7.87 -23.86 -20.74
C PHE A 299 8.08 -24.63 -22.05
N ILE A 300 9.13 -24.28 -22.79
CA ILE A 300 9.49 -24.92 -24.06
C ILE A 300 10.47 -26.08 -23.83
N LYS A 301 11.50 -25.87 -22.99
CA LYS A 301 12.63 -26.80 -22.87
C LYS A 301 12.45 -27.93 -21.86
N ASP A 302 11.73 -27.71 -20.76
CA ASP A 302 11.69 -28.65 -19.64
C ASP A 302 10.25 -28.95 -19.19
N PRO A 303 9.60 -29.99 -19.76
CA PRO A 303 8.20 -30.30 -19.49
C PRO A 303 8.05 -31.05 -18.16
N ASP A 304 8.37 -30.38 -17.06
CA ASP A 304 8.16 -30.94 -15.73
C ASP A 304 6.68 -30.87 -15.32
N ASN A 305 6.14 -31.95 -14.75
CA ASN A 305 4.76 -32.02 -14.26
C ASN A 305 4.49 -31.07 -13.08
N ARG A 306 5.50 -30.64 -12.34
CA ARG A 306 5.40 -29.64 -11.27
C ARG A 306 4.98 -28.27 -11.80
N ILE A 307 5.33 -27.95 -13.05
CA ILE A 307 4.82 -26.74 -13.72
C ILE A 307 3.30 -26.86 -13.89
N ASP A 308 2.80 -28.04 -14.26
CA ASP A 308 1.35 -28.27 -14.42
C ASP A 308 0.63 -28.11 -13.06
N GLU A 309 1.18 -28.67 -11.99
CA GLU A 309 0.64 -28.48 -10.64
C GLU A 309 0.70 -27.03 -10.16
N ALA A 310 1.74 -26.28 -10.55
CA ALA A 310 1.89 -24.88 -10.19
C ALA A 310 0.91 -23.96 -10.92
N LEU A 311 0.52 -24.29 -12.14
CA LEU A 311 -0.40 -23.48 -12.96
C LEU A 311 -1.87 -23.84 -12.79
N LYS A 312 -2.19 -25.08 -12.40
CA LYS A 312 -3.56 -25.59 -12.37
C LYS A 312 -4.52 -24.71 -11.56
N GLY A 313 -5.63 -24.32 -12.19
CA GLY A 313 -6.66 -23.48 -11.57
C GLY A 313 -6.23 -22.05 -11.21
N ARG A 314 -5.05 -21.60 -11.66
CA ARG A 314 -4.55 -20.24 -11.47
C ARG A 314 -4.84 -19.37 -12.70
N VAL A 315 -4.90 -18.06 -12.49
CA VAL A 315 -4.74 -17.09 -13.58
C VAL A 315 -3.25 -16.94 -13.86
N VAL A 316 -2.86 -17.20 -15.10
CA VAL A 316 -1.46 -17.12 -15.54
C VAL A 316 -1.25 -15.82 -16.29
N PHE A 317 -0.48 -14.91 -15.71
CA PHE A 317 -0.10 -13.65 -16.36
C PHE A 317 1.16 -13.85 -17.18
N TYR A 318 1.15 -13.45 -18.44
CA TYR A 318 2.26 -13.59 -19.36
C TYR A 318 2.68 -12.20 -19.85
N GLY A 319 3.86 -11.76 -19.42
CA GLY A 319 4.43 -10.45 -19.73
C GLY A 319 5.90 -10.56 -20.15
N PHE A 320 6.60 -9.42 -20.18
CA PHE A 320 8.01 -9.36 -20.56
C PHE A 320 8.82 -8.49 -19.57
N ASN A 321 10.13 -8.72 -19.54
CA ASN A 321 11.11 -7.91 -18.84
C ASN A 321 12.41 -7.88 -19.65
N LEU A 322 12.57 -6.84 -20.45
CA LEU A 322 13.66 -6.75 -21.42
C LEU A 322 14.48 -5.49 -21.21
N GLU A 323 15.78 -5.62 -21.37
CA GLU A 323 16.68 -4.47 -21.29
C GLU A 323 16.35 -3.48 -22.41
N GLY A 324 16.17 -2.21 -22.04
CA GLY A 324 15.79 -1.14 -22.97
C GLY A 324 14.29 -1.03 -23.29
N ILE A 325 13.45 -1.95 -22.81
CA ILE A 325 11.98 -1.85 -22.88
C ILE A 325 11.44 -1.85 -21.45
N GLN A 326 11.35 -0.66 -20.87
CA GLN A 326 10.96 -0.50 -19.48
C GLN A 326 9.44 -0.47 -19.34
N ASP A 327 8.87 -1.62 -18.98
CA ASP A 327 7.58 -1.71 -18.30
C ASP A 327 7.84 -2.27 -16.91
N THR A 328 8.23 -1.39 -16.00
CA THR A 328 8.60 -1.75 -14.63
C THR A 328 7.89 -0.88 -13.62
N VAL A 329 7.61 -1.46 -12.46
CA VAL A 329 7.02 -0.80 -11.30
C VAL A 329 7.91 -1.03 -10.09
N LYS A 330 7.84 -0.12 -9.12
CA LYS A 330 8.56 -0.24 -7.85
C LYS A 330 7.58 -0.42 -6.68
N PRO A 331 7.28 -1.67 -6.29
CA PRO A 331 6.53 -1.97 -5.08
C PRO A 331 7.21 -1.44 -3.82
N PRO A 332 6.46 -1.14 -2.75
CA PRO A 332 7.02 -0.76 -1.45
C PRO A 332 7.67 -1.93 -0.70
N THR A 333 7.35 -3.17 -1.07
CA THR A 333 7.83 -4.39 -0.40
C THR A 333 9.08 -4.99 -1.06
N THR A 334 9.53 -4.42 -2.18
CA THR A 334 10.69 -4.90 -2.93
C THR A 334 11.80 -3.86 -3.03
N THR A 335 13.05 -4.30 -3.00
CA THR A 335 14.23 -3.42 -3.21
C THR A 335 14.32 -2.95 -4.66
N ASN A 336 14.04 -3.87 -5.58
CA ASN A 336 14.24 -3.74 -7.02
C ASN A 336 12.94 -3.39 -7.72
N ASP A 337 13.07 -2.75 -8.89
CA ASP A 337 11.99 -2.62 -9.85
C ASP A 337 11.63 -4.00 -10.39
N ILE A 338 10.34 -4.27 -10.52
CA ILE A 338 9.82 -5.53 -11.05
C ILE A 338 9.00 -5.26 -12.33
N PRO A 339 8.79 -6.27 -13.18
CA PRO A 339 7.98 -6.12 -14.40
C PRO A 339 6.56 -5.63 -14.12
N GLY A 340 6.02 -4.79 -15.01
CA GLY A 340 4.69 -4.17 -14.91
C GLY A 340 3.58 -5.19 -14.68
N VAL A 341 3.64 -6.34 -15.35
CA VAL A 341 2.68 -7.45 -15.22
C VAL A 341 2.39 -7.89 -13.77
N PHE A 342 3.32 -7.70 -12.84
CA PHE A 342 3.09 -8.04 -11.43
C PHE A 342 2.05 -7.13 -10.76
N ILE A 343 1.84 -5.90 -11.24
CA ILE A 343 0.77 -5.04 -10.71
C ILE A 343 -0.61 -5.61 -11.03
N HIS A 344 -0.78 -6.20 -12.21
CA HIS A 344 -2.01 -6.87 -12.61
C HIS A 344 -2.29 -8.09 -11.73
N ALA A 345 -1.24 -8.89 -11.48
CA ALA A 345 -1.34 -10.04 -10.60
C ALA A 345 -1.65 -9.64 -9.14
N MET A 346 -1.04 -8.57 -8.63
CA MET A 346 -1.31 -8.08 -7.27
C MET A 346 -2.72 -7.47 -7.15
N ALA A 347 -3.18 -6.72 -8.16
CA ALA A 347 -4.54 -6.21 -8.20
C ALA A 347 -5.57 -7.34 -8.20
N LEU A 348 -5.33 -8.43 -8.93
CA LEU A 348 -6.17 -9.63 -8.87
C LEU A 348 -6.19 -10.24 -7.46
N GLU A 349 -5.03 -10.44 -6.82
CA GLU A 349 -4.98 -10.95 -5.45
C GLU A 349 -5.78 -10.06 -4.49
N ASN A 350 -5.69 -8.73 -4.61
CA ASN A 350 -6.47 -7.78 -3.81
C ASN A 350 -7.99 -7.92 -4.04
N LEU A 351 -8.42 -8.14 -5.29
CA LEU A 351 -9.83 -8.42 -5.61
C LEU A 351 -10.30 -9.75 -5.03
N ILE A 352 -9.43 -10.78 -5.01
CA ILE A 352 -9.75 -12.07 -4.41
C ILE A 352 -9.89 -11.96 -2.90
N GLU A 353 -9.01 -11.20 -2.23
CA GLU A 353 -9.07 -10.97 -0.79
C GLU A 353 -10.29 -10.16 -0.36
N TRP A 354 -10.59 -9.08 -1.10
CA TRP A 354 -11.52 -8.06 -0.62
C TRP A 354 -12.77 -7.88 -1.48
N GLY A 355 -12.84 -8.42 -2.69
CA GLY A 355 -13.97 -8.19 -3.60
C GLY A 355 -14.17 -6.70 -3.82
N SER A 356 -15.40 -6.19 -3.66
CA SER A 356 -15.71 -4.75 -3.74
C SER A 356 -15.19 -3.89 -2.57
N ASP A 357 -14.70 -4.52 -1.51
CA ASP A 357 -14.20 -3.87 -0.28
C ASP A 357 -12.69 -3.57 -0.32
N TYR A 358 -12.07 -3.60 -1.50
CA TYR A 358 -10.66 -3.20 -1.66
C TYR A 358 -10.42 -1.76 -1.20
N LEU A 359 -9.15 -1.48 -0.84
CA LEU A 359 -8.73 -0.16 -0.37
C LEU A 359 -8.75 0.88 -1.50
N SER A 360 -9.23 2.08 -1.20
CA SER A 360 -9.26 3.23 -2.12
C SER A 360 -9.06 4.54 -1.37
N LEU A 361 -8.90 5.68 -2.05
CA LEU A 361 -9.00 7.00 -1.40
C LEU A 361 -10.43 7.40 -1.06
N THR A 362 -11.41 6.76 -1.69
CA THR A 362 -12.84 7.01 -1.44
C THR A 362 -13.43 5.83 -0.70
N GLY A 363 -14.14 6.09 0.41
CA GLY A 363 -14.68 5.03 1.25
C GLY A 363 -15.75 4.21 0.53
N SER A 364 -15.76 2.88 0.75
CA SER A 364 -16.72 1.96 0.12
C SER A 364 -18.17 2.19 0.57
N ARG A 365 -18.36 2.89 1.70
CA ARG A 365 -19.67 3.26 2.28
C ARG A 365 -20.02 4.73 2.09
N ALA A 366 -19.26 5.45 1.27
CA ALA A 366 -19.57 6.83 0.95
C ALA A 366 -20.85 6.90 0.11
N ASN A 367 -21.68 7.92 0.36
CA ASN A 367 -22.83 8.24 -0.48
C ASN A 367 -22.40 9.29 -1.51
N ASP A 368 -22.95 9.26 -2.73
CA ASP A 368 -22.59 10.17 -3.82
C ASP A 368 -22.69 11.66 -3.45
N TYR A 369 -23.58 12.00 -2.51
CA TYR A 369 -23.79 13.37 -2.05
C TYR A 369 -22.75 13.87 -1.03
N LEU A 370 -22.04 12.97 -0.34
CA LEU A 370 -21.03 13.29 0.67
C LEU A 370 -19.91 12.23 0.59
N PRO A 371 -19.01 12.33 -0.39
CA PRO A 371 -17.90 11.39 -0.51
C PRO A 371 -17.01 11.48 0.73
N ILE A 372 -16.87 10.37 1.45
CA ILE A 372 -15.91 10.25 2.54
C ILE A 372 -14.58 9.88 1.89
N THR A 373 -13.75 10.90 1.65
CA THR A 373 -12.38 10.73 1.15
C THR A 373 -11.39 10.59 2.31
N ALA A 374 -10.18 10.13 1.99
CA ALA A 374 -9.06 10.12 2.93
C ALA A 374 -8.85 11.51 3.58
N ASP A 375 -8.92 12.60 2.80
CA ASP A 375 -8.67 13.97 3.29
C ASP A 375 -9.76 14.43 4.27
N VAL A 376 -11.03 14.11 4.00
CA VAL A 376 -12.13 14.46 4.89
C VAL A 376 -11.94 13.75 6.23
N LEU A 377 -11.54 12.48 6.20
CA LEU A 377 -11.30 11.70 7.39
C LEU A 377 -10.04 12.17 8.15
N GLU A 378 -9.00 12.58 7.44
CA GLU A 378 -7.82 13.23 8.02
C GLU A 378 -8.18 14.53 8.75
N VAL A 379 -8.93 15.43 8.09
CA VAL A 379 -9.36 16.68 8.73
C VAL A 379 -10.22 16.39 9.96
N ALA A 380 -11.12 15.41 9.88
CA ALA A 380 -11.94 15.01 11.02
C ALA A 380 -11.12 14.45 12.18
N THR A 381 -10.16 13.56 11.92
CA THR A 381 -9.27 13.00 12.94
C THR A 381 -8.38 14.10 13.55
N LEU A 382 -7.85 15.01 12.73
CA LEU A 382 -7.09 16.18 13.18
C LEU A 382 -7.90 17.05 14.15
N VAL A 383 -9.15 17.36 13.80
CA VAL A 383 -10.04 18.15 14.68
C VAL A 383 -10.28 17.43 15.99
N VAL A 384 -10.53 16.12 15.97
CA VAL A 384 -10.70 15.31 17.19
C VAL A 384 -9.44 15.34 18.06
N ILE A 385 -8.27 15.16 17.46
CA ILE A 385 -6.96 15.21 18.14
C ILE A 385 -6.76 16.57 18.80
N LEU A 386 -6.99 17.66 18.06
CA LEU A 386 -6.85 19.02 18.56
C LEU A 386 -7.83 19.33 19.71
N LEU A 387 -9.06 18.83 19.64
CA LEU A 387 -10.07 18.94 20.71
C LEU A 387 -9.67 18.15 21.96
N LEU A 388 -9.26 16.89 21.81
CA LEU A 388 -8.80 16.04 22.91
C LEU A 388 -7.58 16.67 23.59
N TYR A 389 -6.62 17.14 22.80
CA TYR A 389 -5.46 17.85 23.28
C TYR A 389 -5.84 19.11 24.09
N PHE A 390 -6.79 19.90 23.59
CA PHE A 390 -7.28 21.09 24.28
C PHE A 390 -7.95 20.74 25.62
N LEU A 391 -8.80 19.71 25.65
CA LEU A 391 -9.45 19.23 26.87
C LEU A 391 -8.42 18.73 27.90
N LEU A 392 -7.42 18.00 27.44
CA LEU A 392 -6.32 17.49 28.27
C LEU A 392 -5.48 18.62 28.85
N ALA A 393 -5.06 19.58 28.01
CA ALA A 393 -4.34 20.76 28.45
C ALA A 393 -5.16 21.57 29.47
N HIS A 394 -6.47 21.74 29.23
CA HIS A 394 -7.35 22.42 30.18
C HIS A 394 -7.42 21.70 31.53
N TYR A 395 -7.52 20.37 31.52
CA TYR A 395 -7.58 19.56 32.73
C TYR A 395 -6.26 19.55 33.51
N LEU A 396 -5.11 19.48 32.83
CA LEU A 396 -3.78 19.36 33.44
C LEU A 396 -3.17 20.70 33.87
N THR A 397 -3.46 21.80 33.18
CA THR A 397 -2.88 23.14 33.46
C THR A 397 -3.00 23.55 34.94
N PRO A 398 -4.15 23.37 35.63
CA PRO A 398 -4.28 23.70 37.05
C PRO A 398 -3.32 22.90 37.94
N TYR A 399 -3.13 21.61 37.64
CA TYR A 399 -2.25 20.73 38.43
C TYR A 399 -0.78 21.10 38.26
N VAL A 400 -0.36 21.45 37.05
CA VAL A 400 1.00 21.91 36.75
C VAL A 400 1.29 23.28 37.35
N GLN A 401 0.34 24.22 37.27
CA GLN A 401 0.49 25.57 37.85
C GLN A 401 0.66 25.53 39.37
N ILE A 402 -0.07 24.67 40.08
CA ILE A 402 0.06 24.49 41.54
C ILE A 402 1.49 24.05 41.92
N PHE A 403 2.21 23.35 41.02
CA PHE A 403 3.56 22.87 41.25
C PHE A 403 4.65 23.94 40.98
N LEU A 404 4.44 24.82 40.01
CA LEU A 404 5.43 25.82 39.56
C LEU A 404 5.38 27.14 40.35
N ASP A 405 4.27 27.46 41.02
CA ASP A 405 3.94 28.83 41.47
C ASP A 405 4.89 29.44 42.53
N LYS A 406 5.70 28.65 43.25
CA LYS A 406 6.61 29.19 44.29
C LYS A 406 8.00 29.60 43.81
N LYS A 407 8.54 28.99 42.74
CA LYS A 407 9.88 29.34 42.20
C LYS A 407 9.80 30.11 40.88
N TYR A 408 8.71 29.95 40.12
CA TYR A 408 8.57 30.52 38.78
C TYR A 408 8.24 32.03 38.78
N LYS A 409 7.62 32.54 39.84
CA LYS A 409 7.36 33.99 40.00
C LYS A 409 8.62 34.86 39.94
N LYS A 410 9.76 34.34 40.42
CA LYS A 410 11.03 35.06 40.42
C LYS A 410 11.64 35.16 39.02
N VAL A 411 11.55 34.09 38.23
CA VAL A 411 12.06 34.04 36.84
C VAL A 411 11.20 34.88 35.90
N LYS A 412 9.88 34.84 36.08
CA LYS A 412 8.94 35.64 35.30
C LYS A 412 9.18 37.15 35.50
N TYR A 413 9.38 37.57 36.74
CA TYR A 413 9.69 38.97 37.05
C TYR A 413 10.97 39.44 36.35
N GLU A 414 12.05 38.66 36.41
CA GLU A 414 13.36 38.99 35.82
C GLU A 414 13.34 39.03 34.28
N TYR A 415 12.56 38.16 33.65
CA TYR A 415 12.32 38.20 32.20
C TYR A 415 11.52 39.45 31.79
N GLU A 416 10.42 39.74 32.51
CA GLU A 416 9.61 40.94 32.27
C GLU A 416 10.40 42.26 32.50
N THR A 417 11.43 42.26 33.36
CA THR A 417 12.28 43.45 33.58
C THR A 417 13.41 43.61 32.55
N THR A 418 13.96 42.51 32.03
CA THR A 418 15.18 42.57 31.19
C THR A 418 14.91 42.32 29.72
N ASN A 419 13.73 41.80 29.37
CA ASN A 419 13.30 41.42 28.02
C ASN A 419 14.32 40.53 27.26
N ASN A 420 15.16 39.81 27.99
CA ASN A 420 16.27 39.05 27.43
C ASN A 420 15.90 37.55 27.32
N PRO A 421 15.77 36.99 26.10
CA PRO A 421 15.39 35.58 25.89
C PRO A 421 16.39 34.58 26.48
N PHE A 422 17.64 34.99 26.72
CA PHE A 422 18.68 34.15 27.32
C PHE A 422 18.55 33.98 28.84
N VAL A 423 17.63 34.70 29.51
CA VAL A 423 17.37 34.54 30.96
C VAL A 423 16.84 33.14 31.26
N HIS A 424 16.00 32.58 30.37
CA HIS A 424 15.51 31.20 30.50
C HIS A 424 16.63 30.17 30.33
N ILE A 425 17.52 30.35 29.36
CA ILE A 425 18.66 29.45 29.12
C ILE A 425 19.66 29.54 30.28
N LYS A 426 19.99 30.74 30.76
CA LYS A 426 20.84 30.98 31.94
C LYS A 426 20.27 30.32 33.20
N HIS A 427 18.96 30.40 33.42
CA HIS A 427 18.31 29.75 34.57
C HIS A 427 18.26 28.24 34.44
N VAL A 428 18.00 27.69 33.26
CA VAL A 428 18.07 26.24 33.01
C VAL A 428 19.50 25.73 33.22
N PHE A 429 20.51 26.45 32.72
CA PHE A 429 21.91 26.09 32.85
C PHE A 429 22.44 26.18 34.30
N LEU A 430 22.17 27.29 35.00
CA LEU A 430 22.51 27.43 36.43
C LEU A 430 21.74 26.46 37.31
N PHE A 431 20.51 26.10 36.93
CA PHE A 431 19.74 25.06 37.61
C PHE A 431 20.38 23.68 37.42
N LEU A 432 20.73 23.28 36.18
CA LEU A 432 21.43 22.02 35.90
C LEU A 432 22.78 21.92 36.63
N LEU A 433 23.54 23.02 36.72
CA LEU A 433 24.79 23.09 37.48
C LEU A 433 24.59 22.99 39.00
N ALA A 434 23.59 23.68 39.56
CA ALA A 434 23.26 23.58 40.99
C ALA A 434 22.68 22.19 41.37
N PHE A 435 22.14 21.49 40.39
CA PHE A 435 21.48 20.19 40.51
C PHE A 435 22.45 19.01 40.51
N TYR A 436 23.54 19.10 39.73
CA TYR A 436 24.64 18.14 39.76
C TYR A 436 25.36 18.09 41.12
N LYS A 437 25.38 19.21 41.85
CA LYS A 437 26.20 19.37 43.07
C LYS A 437 25.48 19.08 44.40
N ASN A 438 24.16 18.83 44.40
CA ASN A 438 23.36 18.78 45.64
C ASN A 438 22.67 17.41 45.82
N HIS A 439 22.85 16.75 46.97
CA HIS A 439 22.21 15.47 47.32
C HIS A 439 20.66 15.56 47.36
N SER A 440 20.08 16.76 47.48
CA SER A 440 18.64 17.00 47.30
C SER A 440 18.20 17.03 45.83
N GLY A 441 19.12 17.27 44.90
CA GLY A 441 18.92 17.26 43.44
C GLY A 441 18.48 15.90 42.93
N ARG A 442 18.98 14.80 43.52
CA ARG A 442 18.55 13.43 43.18
C ARG A 442 17.04 13.19 43.37
N ARG A 443 16.43 13.77 44.41
CA ARG A 443 14.97 13.68 44.65
C ARG A 443 14.16 14.50 43.66
N ILE A 444 14.69 15.63 43.20
CA ILE A 444 14.04 16.49 42.20
C ILE A 444 14.20 15.85 40.81
N TRP A 445 15.37 15.26 40.51
CA TRP A 445 15.63 14.48 39.29
C TRP A 445 14.70 13.29 39.14
N LEU A 446 14.60 12.46 40.17
CA LEU A 446 13.66 11.32 40.14
C LEU A 446 12.21 11.76 39.94
N ARG A 447 11.82 12.97 40.37
CA ARG A 447 10.50 13.53 40.09
C ARG A 447 10.36 14.01 38.64
N TRP A 448 11.36 14.66 38.08
CA TRP A 448 11.36 15.06 36.67
C TRP A 448 11.40 13.86 35.73
N VAL A 449 12.21 12.85 36.03
CA VAL A 449 12.22 11.57 35.31
C VAL A 449 10.85 10.92 35.39
N LYS A 450 10.19 10.92 36.55
CA LYS A 450 8.81 10.43 36.68
C LYS A 450 7.81 11.24 35.84
N ILE A 451 7.90 12.57 35.84
CA ILE A 451 7.02 13.42 35.03
C ILE A 451 7.28 13.18 33.54
N ALA A 452 8.54 13.12 33.11
CA ALA A 452 8.91 12.86 31.72
C ALA A 452 8.46 11.45 31.28
N LEU A 453 8.60 10.44 32.13
CA LEU A 453 8.09 9.08 31.86
C LEU A 453 6.57 9.05 31.77
N ILE A 454 5.85 9.78 32.63
CA ILE A 454 4.38 9.89 32.56
C ILE A 454 3.97 10.56 31.25
N LEU A 455 4.60 11.68 30.88
CA LEU A 455 4.32 12.39 29.63
C LEU A 455 4.66 11.52 28.41
N LEU A 456 5.78 10.80 28.43
CA LEU A 456 6.14 9.88 27.36
C LEU A 456 5.11 8.75 27.24
N LEU A 457 4.73 8.12 28.35
CA LEU A 457 3.73 7.07 28.38
C LEU A 457 2.37 7.57 27.88
N GLU A 458 2.00 8.79 28.24
CA GLU A 458 0.77 9.44 27.78
C GLU A 458 0.79 9.71 26.28
N VAL A 459 1.91 10.22 25.74
CA VAL A 459 2.07 10.41 24.29
C VAL A 459 2.02 9.07 23.55
N LEU A 460 2.66 8.03 24.08
CA LEU A 460 2.62 6.69 23.50
C LEU A 460 1.21 6.09 23.55
N LEU A 461 0.50 6.21 24.67
CA LEU A 461 -0.86 5.68 24.82
C LEU A 461 -1.85 6.44 23.94
N LEU A 462 -1.80 7.77 23.95
CA LEU A 462 -2.66 8.61 23.11
C LEU A 462 -2.37 8.35 21.63
N GLY A 463 -1.09 8.30 21.26
CA GLY A 463 -0.65 7.94 19.92
C GLY A 463 -1.20 6.58 19.50
N ALA A 464 -1.01 5.54 20.31
CA ALA A 464 -1.49 4.19 20.01
C ALA A 464 -3.03 4.11 19.90
N VAL A 465 -3.78 4.79 20.76
CA VAL A 465 -5.25 4.83 20.69
C VAL A 465 -5.72 5.57 19.45
N LEU A 466 -5.17 6.76 19.17
CA LEU A 466 -5.53 7.54 17.99
C LEU A 466 -5.20 6.79 16.72
N LEU A 467 -3.99 6.24 16.63
CA LEU A 467 -3.53 5.43 15.51
C LEU A 467 -4.42 4.19 15.33
N GLY A 468 -4.66 3.43 16.40
CA GLY A 468 -5.52 2.23 16.32
C GLY A 468 -6.95 2.55 15.90
N VAL A 469 -7.54 3.63 16.41
CA VAL A 469 -8.88 4.08 16.00
C VAL A 469 -8.88 4.57 14.57
N SER A 470 -7.88 5.33 14.13
CA SER A 470 -7.77 5.81 12.75
C SER A 470 -7.66 4.63 11.78
N LEU A 471 -6.78 3.65 12.03
CA LEU A 471 -6.67 2.44 11.19
C LEU A 471 -7.99 1.70 11.12
N TYR A 472 -8.64 1.52 12.27
CA TYR A 472 -9.89 0.78 12.33
C TYR A 472 -10.99 1.48 11.53
N VAL A 473 -11.09 2.81 11.63
CA VAL A 473 -12.10 3.59 10.91
C VAL A 473 -11.77 3.66 9.41
N GLU A 474 -10.54 3.97 9.04
CA GLU A 474 -10.10 4.08 7.65
C GLU A 474 -10.16 2.72 6.96
N MET A 475 -9.30 1.78 7.36
CA MET A 475 -9.15 0.51 6.65
C MET A 475 -10.25 -0.49 6.97
N GLY A 476 -10.73 -0.51 8.22
CA GLY A 476 -11.73 -1.48 8.65
C GLY A 476 -13.15 -1.07 8.27
N PHE A 477 -13.54 0.17 8.57
CA PHE A 477 -14.90 0.63 8.39
C PHE A 477 -15.15 1.26 7.02
N PHE A 478 -14.27 2.13 6.53
CA PHE A 478 -14.45 2.81 5.25
C PHE A 478 -13.71 2.15 4.08
N ARG A 479 -12.80 1.20 4.33
CA ARG A 479 -11.90 0.63 3.30
C ARG A 479 -11.09 1.72 2.58
N ILE A 480 -10.59 2.69 3.34
CA ILE A 480 -9.74 3.78 2.86
C ILE A 480 -8.27 3.43 3.08
N ALA A 481 -7.42 3.72 2.08
CA ALA A 481 -5.99 3.55 2.17
C ALA A 481 -5.37 4.58 3.16
N PRO A 482 -4.51 4.14 4.10
CA PRO A 482 -3.89 5.03 5.09
C PRO A 482 -2.76 5.88 4.47
N VAL A 483 -3.12 6.93 3.74
CA VAL A 483 -2.17 7.77 2.98
C VAL A 483 -1.60 8.96 3.76
N ASN A 484 -2.28 9.49 4.78
CA ASN A 484 -1.87 10.77 5.42
C ASN A 484 -1.36 10.65 6.87
N TRP A 485 -0.87 9.47 7.22
CA TRP A 485 -0.57 9.10 8.60
C TRP A 485 0.64 9.86 9.16
N MET A 486 1.61 10.12 8.29
CA MET A 486 2.81 10.88 8.63
C MET A 486 2.49 12.37 8.83
N ALA A 487 1.52 12.92 8.10
CA ALA A 487 1.06 14.31 8.29
C ALA A 487 0.41 14.48 9.67
N ILE A 488 -0.47 13.55 10.06
CA ILE A 488 -1.11 13.56 11.38
C ILE A 488 -0.05 13.50 12.50
N LEU A 489 0.92 12.57 12.41
CA LEU A 489 2.00 12.45 13.40
C LEU A 489 2.87 13.71 13.47
N ALA A 490 3.22 14.29 12.32
CA ALA A 490 3.99 15.52 12.25
C ALA A 490 3.25 16.70 12.91
N ILE A 491 1.96 16.86 12.63
CA ILE A 491 1.14 17.93 13.20
C ILE A 491 0.98 17.73 14.72
N VAL A 492 0.75 16.51 15.18
CA VAL A 492 0.74 16.18 16.63
C VAL A 492 2.06 16.60 17.27
N GLY A 493 3.20 16.26 16.65
CA GLY A 493 4.53 16.65 17.13
C GLY A 493 4.72 18.16 17.21
N VAL A 494 4.30 18.91 16.16
CA VAL A 494 4.38 20.38 16.13
C VAL A 494 3.49 21.02 17.20
N VAL A 495 2.25 20.54 17.35
CA VAL A 495 1.31 21.04 18.36
C VAL A 495 1.86 20.81 19.78
N GLN A 496 2.44 19.63 20.04
CA GLN A 496 3.11 19.34 21.31
C GLN A 496 4.30 20.28 21.54
N PHE A 497 5.16 20.47 20.54
CA PHE A 497 6.31 21.39 20.63
C PHE A 497 5.90 22.83 20.93
N LEU A 498 4.89 23.36 20.23
CA LEU A 498 4.38 24.71 20.44
C LEU A 498 3.75 24.89 21.83
N SER A 499 3.22 23.81 22.41
CA SER A 499 2.63 23.84 23.74
C SER A 499 3.64 23.84 24.87
N LEU A 500 4.76 23.12 24.71
CA LEU A 500 5.85 23.04 25.69
C LEU A 500 6.63 24.35 25.80
N ARG A 501 6.49 25.25 24.83
CA ARG A 501 7.15 26.57 24.82
C ARG A 501 6.48 27.61 25.72
N ARG A 502 5.41 27.26 26.46
CA ARG A 502 4.79 28.08 27.52
C ARG A 502 5.08 27.51 28.90
#